data_AF-C6W6B9-F1
#
_entry.id   AF-C6W6B9-F1
#
_cell.length_a   1.000
_cell.length_b   1.000
_cell.length_c   1.000
_cell.angle_alpha   90.00
_cell.angle_beta   90.00
_cell.angle_gamma   90.00
#
_symmetry.space_group_name_H-M   'P 1'
#
loop_
_entity.id
_entity.type
_entity.pdbx_description
1 polymer ?
#
loop_
_entity_poly.entity_id
_entity_poly.type
_entity_poly.pdbx_seq_one_letter_code
_entity_poly.pdbx_strand_id
1 'polypeptide(L)'
;MIHEKIFQLKSGREVKVVVKSYFLHDNPLRDTEYEILIREPKEKYFRAPIGINHPQYWKMKRSGAQQARILLMEYSGITQRQVNQAIAEFNRILSYPPAHIGLQFESELV
;
A
#
# COMPACT_ATOMS: atom_id res chain seq x y z
N MET A 1 1.79 10.95 5.36
CA MET A 1 1.42 9.81 6.23
C MET A 1 1.58 8.51 5.46
N ILE A 2 1.88 7.39 6.13
CA ILE A 2 2.08 6.07 5.52
C ILE A 2 1.19 5.05 6.23
N HIS A 3 0.57 4.14 5.48
CA HIS A 3 -0.12 2.95 6.00
C HIS A 3 0.34 1.70 5.26
N GLU A 4 0.61 0.64 6.01
CA GLU A 4 1.03 -0.63 5.45
C GLU A 4 -0.01 -1.72 5.73
N LYS A 5 -0.35 -2.50 4.71
CA LYS A 5 -1.19 -3.68 4.85
C LYS A 5 -0.55 -4.88 4.19
N ILE A 6 -0.41 -5.98 4.94
CA ILE A 6 0.15 -7.24 4.45
C ILE A 6 -0.99 -8.23 4.20
N PHE A 7 -0.99 -8.85 3.03
CA PHE A 7 -1.88 -9.92 2.63
C PHE A 7 -1.09 -11.21 2.50
N GLN A 8 -1.55 -12.27 3.17
CA GLN A 8 -1.00 -13.61 3.00
C GLN A 8 -1.81 -14.34 1.92
N LEU A 9 -1.15 -14.79 0.86
CA LEU A 9 -1.77 -15.55 -0.22
C LEU A 9 -1.72 -17.04 0.08
N LYS A 10 -2.60 -17.82 -0.55
CA LYS A 10 -2.65 -19.29 -0.40
C LYS A 10 -1.34 -20.00 -0.79
N SER A 11 -0.53 -19.38 -1.65
CA SER A 11 0.80 -19.88 -2.03
C SER A 11 1.85 -19.72 -0.93
N GLY A 12 1.52 -19.08 0.19
CA GLY A 12 2.46 -18.67 1.24
C GLY A 12 3.21 -17.37 0.92
N ARG A 13 3.05 -16.81 -0.28
CA ARG A 13 3.56 -15.49 -0.63
C ARG A 13 2.85 -14.42 0.20
N GLU A 14 3.60 -13.46 0.69
CA GLU A 14 3.06 -12.26 1.30
C GLU A 14 3.17 -11.08 0.34
N VAL A 15 2.12 -10.27 0.31
CA VAL A 15 2.08 -9.03 -0.47
C VAL A 15 1.83 -7.86 0.48
N LYS A 16 2.75 -6.90 0.53
CA LYS A 16 2.61 -5.66 1.28
C LYS A 16 2.18 -4.54 0.34
N VAL A 17 1.05 -3.91 0.67
CA VAL A 17 0.63 -2.65 0.05
C VAL A 17 0.98 -1.51 0.99
N VAL A 18 1.80 -0.57 0.51
CA VAL A 18 2.20 0.63 1.23
C VAL A 18 1.48 1.82 0.61
N VAL A 19 0.55 2.42 1.33
CA VAL A 19 -0.19 3.62 0.89
C VAL A 19 0.49 4.85 1.49
N LYS A 20 0.80 5.83 0.65
CA LYS A 20 1.48 7.07 1.02
C LYS A 20 0.61 8.25 0.60
N SER A 21 0.50 9.25 1.47
CA SER A 21 -0.07 10.56 1.09
C SER A 21 0.83 11.68 1.56
N TYR A 22 0.99 12.66 0.67
CA TYR A 22 1.73 13.89 0.90
C TYR A 22 0.73 15.02 1.13
N PHE A 23 0.93 15.76 2.21
CA PHE A 23 0.21 17.01 2.44
C PHE A 23 1.03 18.11 1.79
N LEU A 24 0.68 18.48 0.55
CA LEU A 24 1.24 19.70 -0.05
C LEU A 24 0.58 20.88 0.67
N HIS A 25 1.40 21.75 1.27
CA HIS A 25 0.93 22.84 2.12
C HIS A 25 -0.08 23.78 1.43
N ASP A 26 -0.06 23.84 0.09
CA ASP A 26 -0.84 24.80 -0.68
C ASP A 26 -1.95 24.16 -1.54
N ASN A 27 -2.12 22.83 -1.50
CA ASN A 27 -3.14 22.16 -2.32
C ASN A 27 -3.92 21.12 -1.50
N PRO A 28 -5.24 21.30 -1.30
CA PRO A 28 -6.09 20.32 -0.61
C PRO A 28 -6.29 19.02 -1.41
N LEU A 29 -5.81 18.96 -2.67
CA LEU A 29 -5.81 17.75 -3.47
C LEU A 29 -4.84 16.73 -2.88
N ARG A 30 -5.42 15.79 -2.13
CA ARG A 30 -4.73 14.62 -1.57
C ARG A 30 -4.25 13.74 -2.72
N ASP A 31 -2.97 13.80 -3.05
CA ASP A 31 -2.39 12.74 -3.86
C ASP A 31 -2.13 11.52 -2.96
N THR A 32 -2.70 10.39 -3.35
CA THR A 32 -2.56 9.11 -2.64
C THR A 32 -1.87 8.15 -3.58
N GLU A 33 -0.62 7.86 -3.28
CA GLU A 33 0.18 6.89 -3.99
C GLU A 33 0.18 5.56 -3.24
N TYR A 34 0.40 4.46 -3.96
CA TYR A 34 0.64 3.18 -3.32
C TYR A 34 1.76 2.42 -4.01
N GLU A 35 2.43 1.59 -3.23
CA GLU A 35 3.52 0.71 -3.64
C GLU A 35 3.16 -0.74 -3.26
N ILE A 36 3.54 -1.68 -4.12
CA ILE A 36 3.32 -3.12 -3.90
C ILE A 36 4.68 -3.79 -3.75
N LEU A 37 4.84 -4.52 -2.65
CA LEU A 37 6.02 -5.34 -2.37
C LEU A 37 5.59 -6.79 -2.12
N ILE A 38 6.48 -7.73 -2.41
CA ILE A 38 6.28 -9.16 -2.14
C ILE A 38 7.39 -9.73 -1.27
N ARG A 39 7.05 -10.80 -0.55
CA ARG A 39 7.98 -11.65 0.18
C ARG A 39 7.57 -13.11 -0.05
N GLU A 40 8.44 -13.89 -0.67
CA GLU A 40 8.22 -15.34 -0.81
C GLU A 40 8.45 -16.06 0.54
N PRO A 41 7.90 -17.28 0.75
CA PRO A 41 7.98 -17.99 2.04
C PRO A 41 9.39 -18.13 2.66
N LYS A 42 10.43 -18.12 1.83
CA LYS A 42 11.84 -18.27 2.26
C LYS A 42 12.63 -16.97 2.21
N GLU A 43 12.00 -15.86 1.80
CA GLU A 43 12.65 -14.56 1.72
C GLU A 43 12.60 -13.84 3.08
N LYS A 44 13.73 -13.23 3.45
CA LYS A 44 13.82 -12.46 4.71
C LYS A 44 13.14 -11.09 4.60
N TYR A 45 13.23 -10.46 3.42
CA TYR A 45 12.83 -9.07 3.21
C TYR A 45 11.84 -8.93 2.07
N PHE A 46 10.98 -7.91 2.18
CA PHE A 46 10.10 -7.50 1.10
C PHE A 46 10.90 -6.87 -0.05
N ARG A 47 10.47 -7.12 -1.28
CA ARG A 47 11.06 -6.56 -2.50
C ARG A 47 9.99 -6.24 -3.54
N ALA A 48 10.35 -5.49 -4.58
CA ALA A 48 9.46 -5.28 -5.71
C ALA A 48 9.10 -6.62 -6.39
N PRO A 49 7.84 -6.78 -6.86
CA PRO A 49 7.44 -7.94 -7.67
C PRO A 49 8.31 -8.13 -8.90
N ILE A 50 8.69 -7.02 -9.53
CA ILE A 50 9.51 -6.97 -10.75
C ILE A 50 10.75 -6.14 -10.45
N GLY A 51 11.84 -6.80 -10.06
CA GLY A 51 13.16 -6.19 -9.88
C GLY A 51 13.95 -6.08 -11.19
N ILE A 52 15.13 -5.47 -11.15
CA ILE A 52 15.99 -5.26 -12.35
C ILE A 52 16.37 -6.57 -13.07
N ASN A 53 16.47 -7.68 -12.33
CA ASN A 53 16.80 -9.01 -12.87
C ASN A 53 15.56 -9.76 -13.40
N HIS A 54 14.37 -9.17 -13.32
CA HIS A 54 13.14 -9.82 -13.77
C HIS A 54 12.97 -9.67 -15.29
N PRO A 55 12.58 -10.72 -16.04
CA PRO A 55 12.45 -10.65 -17.50
C PRO A 55 11.53 -9.52 -18.00
N GLN A 56 10.50 -9.18 -17.22
CA GLN A 56 9.56 -8.09 -17.55
C GLN A 56 10.02 -6.70 -17.09
N TYR A 57 11.20 -6.54 -16.51
CA TYR A 57 11.66 -5.25 -15.99
C TYR A 57 11.66 -4.15 -17.06
N TRP A 58 12.24 -4.43 -18.23
CA TRP A 58 12.29 -3.46 -19.32
C TRP A 58 10.93 -3.17 -19.94
N LYS A 59 9.99 -4.13 -19.88
CA LYS A 59 8.59 -3.91 -20.30
C LYS A 59 7.91 -2.97 -19.32
N MET A 60 8.03 -3.23 -18.03
CA MET A 60 7.48 -2.40 -16.95
C MET A 60 8.03 -0.98 -17.02
N LYS A 61 9.35 -0.83 -17.11
CA LYS A 61 10.04 0.48 -17.09
C LYS A 61 9.66 1.37 -18.28
N ARG A 62 9.33 0.77 -19.43
CA ARG A 62 8.89 1.49 -20.63
C ARG A 62 7.38 1.70 -20.71
N SER A 63 6.63 1.10 -19.78
CA SER A 63 5.16 1.21 -19.74
C SER A 63 4.73 2.52 -19.08
N GLY A 64 3.55 3.02 -19.47
CA GLY A 64 2.89 4.09 -18.72
C GLY A 64 2.56 3.66 -17.29
N ALA A 65 2.33 4.64 -16.39
CA ALA A 65 2.12 4.38 -14.96
C ALA A 65 0.98 3.38 -14.68
N GLN A 66 -0.12 3.47 -15.43
CA GLN A 66 -1.26 2.56 -15.28
C GLN A 66 -0.90 1.12 -15.71
N GLN A 67 -0.26 0.96 -16.88
CA GLN A 67 0.17 -0.34 -17.37
C GLN A 67 1.21 -0.99 -16.46
N ALA A 68 2.16 -0.20 -15.93
CA ALA A 68 3.13 -0.68 -14.97
C ALA A 68 2.47 -1.17 -13.67
N ARG A 69 1.44 -0.45 -13.16
CA ARG A 69 0.67 -0.88 -11.99
C ARG A 69 -0.08 -2.19 -12.22
N ILE A 70 -0.73 -2.35 -13.38
CA ILE A 70 -1.40 -3.60 -13.75
C ILE A 70 -0.41 -4.76 -13.74
N LEU A 71 0.77 -4.58 -14.34
CA LEU A 71 1.80 -5.59 -14.39
C LEU A 71 2.34 -5.94 -12.98
N LEU A 72 2.55 -4.94 -12.12
CA LEU A 72 2.98 -5.17 -10.74
C LEU A 72 1.92 -5.94 -9.93
N MET A 73 0.63 -5.61 -10.10
CA MET A 73 -0.45 -6.36 -9.45
C MET A 73 -0.47 -7.82 -9.91
N GLU A 74 -0.41 -8.05 -11.22
CA GLU A 74 -0.37 -9.39 -11.81
C GLU A 74 0.78 -10.23 -11.24
N TYR A 75 2.01 -9.69 -11.26
CA TYR A 75 3.18 -10.41 -10.77
C TYR A 75 3.22 -10.56 -9.25
N SER A 76 2.53 -9.70 -8.50
CA SER A 76 2.40 -9.85 -7.05
C SER A 76 1.35 -10.89 -6.64
N GLY A 77 0.32 -11.10 -7.47
CA GLY A 77 -0.83 -11.95 -7.16
C GLY A 77 -1.92 -11.26 -6.35
N ILE A 78 -1.85 -9.93 -6.20
CA ILE A 78 -2.87 -9.15 -5.49
C ILE A 78 -3.97 -8.67 -6.43
N THR A 79 -5.20 -8.61 -5.92
CA THR A 79 -6.36 -8.08 -6.65
C THR A 79 -6.53 -6.58 -6.41
N GLN A 80 -7.18 -5.89 -7.36
CA GLN A 80 -7.59 -4.48 -7.19
C GLN A 80 -8.45 -4.29 -5.93
N ARG A 81 -9.28 -5.28 -5.57
CA ARG A 81 -10.10 -5.24 -4.35
C ARG A 81 -9.26 -5.14 -3.08
N GLN A 82 -8.16 -5.90 -3.01
CA GLN A 82 -7.24 -5.85 -1.87
C GLN A 82 -6.48 -4.51 -1.81
N VAL A 83 -6.08 -3.97 -2.97
CA VAL A 83 -5.50 -2.62 -3.04
C VAL A 83 -6.49 -1.57 -2.52
N ASN A 84 -7.73 -1.61 -3.00
CA ASN A 84 -8.80 -0.71 -2.55
C ASN A 84 -9.08 -0.85 -1.05
N GLN A 85 -8.96 -2.06 -0.49
CA GLN A 85 -9.08 -2.27 0.95
C GLN A 85 -7.98 -1.55 1.73
N ALA A 86 -6.72 -1.64 1.30
CA ALA A 86 -5.62 -0.92 1.95
C ALA A 86 -5.81 0.60 1.89
N ILE A 87 -6.27 1.12 0.75
CA ILE A 87 -6.58 2.54 0.57
C ILE A 87 -7.76 2.98 1.45
N ALA A 88 -8.82 2.17 1.53
CA ALA A 88 -9.97 2.48 2.37
C ALA A 88 -9.60 2.52 3.87
N GLU A 89 -8.75 1.60 4.33
CA GLU A 89 -8.22 1.63 5.69
C GLU A 89 -7.38 2.88 5.95
N PHE A 90 -6.50 3.25 5.02
CA PHE A 90 -5.73 4.48 5.12
C PHE A 90 -6.63 5.73 5.19
N ASN A 91 -7.65 5.81 4.33
CA ASN A 91 -8.60 6.92 4.33
C ASN A 91 -9.41 7.01 5.62
N ARG A 92 -9.76 5.87 6.24
CA ARG A 92 -10.39 5.85 7.56
C ARG A 92 -9.48 6.45 8.60
N ILE A 93 -8.23 6.00 8.68
CA ILE A 93 -7.23 6.52 9.62
C ILE A 93 -7.06 8.04 9.45
N LEU A 94 -6.97 8.52 8.20
CA LEU A 94 -6.88 9.95 7.91
C LEU A 94 -8.15 10.74 8.24
N SER A 95 -9.32 10.11 8.19
CA SER A 95 -10.60 10.74 8.50
C SER A 95 -10.89 10.83 9.99
N TYR A 96 -10.13 10.12 10.84
CA TYR A 96 -10.29 10.26 12.29
C TYR A 96 -9.87 11.68 12.71
N PRO A 97 -10.79 12.49 13.26
CA PRO A 97 -10.45 13.79 13.80
C PRO A 97 -9.49 13.58 14.98
N PRO A 98 -8.38 14.33 15.08
CA PRO A 98 -7.47 14.26 16.23
C PRO A 98 -8.17 14.58 17.57
N ALA A 99 -9.37 15.18 17.54
CA ALA A 99 -10.18 15.51 18.71
C ALA A 99 -10.70 14.29 19.52
N HIS A 100 -10.73 13.07 18.95
CA HIS A 100 -11.25 11.89 19.68
C HIS A 100 -10.19 11.10 20.44
N ILE A 101 -8.90 11.37 20.22
CA ILE A 101 -7.82 10.66 20.93
C ILE A 101 -7.72 11.15 22.39
N GLY A 102 -8.04 12.43 22.66
CA GLY A 102 -8.06 12.98 24.02
C GLY A 102 -9.31 12.65 24.83
N LEU A 103 -10.47 12.47 24.19
CA LEU A 103 -11.75 12.26 24.88
C LEU A 103 -11.92 10.84 25.45
N GLN A 104 -11.25 9.82 24.92
CA GLN A 104 -11.36 8.45 25.45
C GLN A 104 -10.57 8.25 26.75
N PHE A 105 -9.49 9.01 26.96
CA PHE A 105 -8.69 8.91 28.19
C PHE A 105 -9.40 9.52 29.41
N GLU A 106 -10.28 10.52 29.23
CA GLU A 106 -11.05 11.08 30.35
C GLU A 106 -12.19 10.17 30.80
N SER A 107 -12.77 9.38 29.90
CA SER A 107 -13.90 8.48 30.23
C SER A 107 -13.52 7.22 31.00
N GLU A 108 -12.23 6.85 31.06
CA GLU A 108 -11.75 5.68 31.81
C GLU A 108 -11.22 6.04 33.22
N LEU A 109 -11.24 7.34 33.59
CA LEU A 109 -10.73 7.84 34.87
C LEU A 109 -11.81 8.35 35.83
N VAL A 110 -13.10 8.12 35.51
CA VAL A 110 -14.26 8.53 36.35
C VAL A 110 -15.05 7.32 36.82
#